data_AF-A0A068TIL3-F1
#
_entry.id   AF-A0A068TIL3-F1
#
_cell.length_a   1.000
_cell.length_b   1.000
_cell.length_c   1.000
_cell.angle_alpha   90.00
_cell.angle_beta   90.00
_cell.angle_gamma   90.00
#
_symmetry.space_group_name_H-M   'P 1'
#
loop_
_entity.id
_entity.type
_entity.pdbx_description
1 polymer ?
#
loop_
_entity_poly.entity_id
_entity_poly.type
_entity_poly.pdbx_seq_one_letter_code
_entity_poly.pdbx_strand_id
1 'polypeptide(L)'
;MASSGNKDVSPETMRRNFLSRAAASIAAAPAPAGAVVGTERSEQGDPVVSLWRDWMVAHRLCGEACRRQQKLETELIREFGSFPRAKVPLSEDCGFIWAYSGREIDRLLPNTDQDEMRRQARAALAASRSEWKKADRRVGYTRAKKAEEEIADVEEALAKELWSAVPQSVAGVAVRLHSLLETEDPRSALEEAPWPELRMILADLVRVCAGPPAMQVKE
;
A
#
# COMPACT_ATOMS: atom_id res chain seq x y z
N MET A 1 -19.67 -17.79 -31.73
CA MET A 1 -18.35 -18.44 -31.68
C MET A 1 -17.63 -17.90 -30.46
N ALA A 2 -17.40 -18.76 -29.47
CA ALA A 2 -16.86 -18.41 -28.17
C ALA A 2 -15.39 -17.97 -28.27
N SER A 3 -15.03 -16.88 -27.59
CA SER A 3 -13.65 -16.66 -27.15
C SER A 3 -13.66 -16.76 -25.63
N SER A 4 -13.23 -17.93 -25.16
CA SER A 4 -13.03 -18.25 -23.76
C SER A 4 -11.88 -17.40 -23.24
N GLY A 5 -12.17 -16.41 -22.41
CA GLY A 5 -11.16 -15.61 -21.72
C GLY A 5 -10.45 -16.47 -20.67
N ASN A 6 -9.37 -17.13 -21.07
CA ASN A 6 -8.44 -17.72 -20.12
C ASN A 6 -7.73 -16.54 -19.43
N LYS A 7 -8.05 -16.32 -18.14
CA LYS A 7 -7.25 -15.45 -17.28
C LYS A 7 -5.96 -16.21 -16.98
N ASP A 8 -5.01 -16.14 -17.91
CA ASP A 8 -3.66 -16.60 -17.65
C ASP A 8 -3.12 -15.77 -16.48
N VAL A 9 -2.99 -16.43 -15.33
CA VAL A 9 -2.36 -15.86 -14.15
C VAL A 9 -0.90 -15.64 -14.52
N SER A 10 -0.49 -14.36 -14.63
CA SER A 10 0.88 -13.98 -15.00
C SER A 10 1.91 -14.73 -14.12
N PRO A 11 3.08 -15.14 -14.68
CA PRO A 11 4.16 -15.76 -13.92
C PRO A 11 4.55 -15.00 -12.64
N GLU A 12 4.42 -13.68 -12.66
CA GLU A 12 4.64 -12.77 -11.53
C GLU A 12 3.65 -13.01 -10.38
N THR A 13 2.37 -13.19 -10.72
CA THR A 13 1.33 -13.51 -9.73
C THR A 13 1.53 -14.91 -9.16
N MET A 14 2.04 -15.84 -9.96
CA MET A 14 2.38 -17.19 -9.53
C MET A 14 3.57 -17.19 -8.55
N ARG A 15 4.63 -16.42 -8.83
CA ARG A 15 5.80 -16.25 -7.95
C ARG A 15 5.43 -15.58 -6.62
N ARG A 16 4.66 -14.48 -6.64
CA ARG A 16 4.18 -13.78 -5.44
C ARG A 16 3.34 -14.69 -4.55
N ASN A 17 2.40 -15.43 -5.16
CA ASN A 17 1.57 -16.39 -4.42
C ASN A 17 2.40 -17.54 -3.85
N PHE A 18 3.43 -17.99 -4.56
CA PHE A 18 4.34 -19.03 -4.08
C PHE A 18 5.16 -18.56 -2.88
N LEU A 19 5.83 -17.40 -2.98
CA LEU A 19 6.68 -16.86 -1.91
C LEU A 19 5.85 -16.51 -0.67
N SER A 20 4.67 -15.90 -0.85
CA SER A 20 3.77 -15.59 0.26
C SER A 20 3.20 -16.86 0.92
N ARG A 21 2.84 -17.89 0.14
CA ARG A 21 2.39 -19.19 0.69
C ARG A 21 3.52 -19.92 1.41
N ALA A 22 4.74 -19.85 0.88
CA ALA A 22 5.89 -20.52 1.49
C ALA A 22 6.29 -19.85 2.81
N ALA A 23 6.30 -18.51 2.86
CA ALA A 23 6.51 -17.75 4.10
C ALA A 23 5.43 -18.07 5.15
N ALA A 24 4.15 -18.11 4.76
CA ALA A 24 3.06 -18.48 5.67
C ALA A 24 3.17 -19.93 6.18
N SER A 25 3.62 -20.86 5.33
CA SER A 25 3.81 -22.26 5.70
C SER A 25 4.97 -22.46 6.68
N ILE A 26 6.04 -21.67 6.58
CA ILE A 26 7.15 -21.65 7.55
C ILE A 26 6.68 -21.11 8.89
N ALA A 27 5.89 -20.04 8.86
CA ALA A 27 5.32 -19.47 10.07
C ALA A 27 4.37 -20.47 10.79
N ALA A 28 3.77 -21.41 10.06
CA ALA A 28 2.84 -22.40 10.62
C ALA A 28 3.49 -23.75 10.98
N ALA A 29 4.77 -23.97 10.64
CA ALA A 29 5.43 -25.25 10.87
C ALA A 29 5.77 -25.44 12.36
N PRO A 30 5.39 -26.58 12.98
CA PRO A 30 5.86 -26.92 14.32
C PRO A 30 7.38 -27.19 14.30
N ALA A 31 8.07 -26.85 15.38
CA ALA A 31 9.49 -27.09 15.51
C ALA A 31 9.82 -28.59 15.30
N PRO A 32 10.91 -28.92 14.58
CA PRO A 32 11.28 -30.31 14.35
C PRO A 32 11.55 -31.02 15.69
N ALA A 33 10.82 -32.09 15.94
CA ALA A 33 11.01 -32.97 17.09
C ALA A 33 12.34 -33.72 16.94
N GLY A 34 13.44 -33.14 17.41
CA GLY A 34 14.75 -33.76 17.29
C GLY A 34 15.94 -32.92 17.74
N ALA A 35 15.92 -32.41 18.97
CA ALA A 35 17.13 -32.06 19.72
C ALA A 35 16.79 -31.86 21.20
N VAL A 36 16.90 -32.93 22.00
CA VAL A 36 16.88 -32.85 23.46
C VAL A 36 18.26 -32.36 23.91
N VAL A 37 18.41 -31.04 24.08
CA VAL A 37 19.29 -30.41 25.09
C VAL A 37 18.59 -29.15 25.56
N GLY A 38 18.47 -29.01 26.88
CA GLY A 38 17.55 -28.09 27.55
C GLY A 38 17.68 -26.64 27.12
N THR A 39 16.57 -26.10 26.63
CA THR A 39 16.13 -24.78 27.05
C THR A 39 14.61 -24.84 27.09
N GLU A 40 14.03 -24.85 28.28
CA GLU A 40 12.68 -24.35 28.49
C GLU A 40 12.72 -22.84 28.19
N ARG A 41 12.78 -22.49 26.90
CA ARG A 41 12.41 -21.17 26.40
C ARG A 41 11.17 -21.38 25.58
N SER A 42 10.09 -21.52 26.34
CA SER A 42 8.72 -21.11 26.08
C SER A 42 8.32 -20.95 24.61
N GLU A 43 7.21 -21.60 24.31
CA GLU A 43 6.24 -21.51 23.21
C GLU A 43 5.97 -20.11 22.57
N GLN A 44 6.68 -19.05 22.96
CA GLN A 44 6.73 -17.80 22.21
C GLN A 44 7.58 -18.00 20.93
N GLY A 45 6.90 -18.22 19.81
CA GLY A 45 7.52 -18.16 18.48
C GLY A 45 8.24 -16.83 18.22
N ASP A 46 9.09 -16.80 17.18
CA ASP A 46 9.89 -15.63 16.82
C ASP A 46 9.02 -14.35 16.73
N PRO A 47 9.29 -13.29 17.52
CA PRO A 47 8.46 -12.09 17.56
C PRO A 47 8.40 -11.37 16.21
N VAL A 48 9.44 -11.48 15.39
CA VAL A 48 9.46 -10.91 14.03
C VAL A 48 8.43 -11.61 13.14
N VAL A 49 8.22 -12.91 13.34
CA VAL A 49 7.21 -13.68 12.59
C VAL A 49 5.80 -13.27 12.98
N SER A 50 5.53 -12.97 14.25
CA SER A 50 4.23 -12.42 14.67
C SER A 50 3.97 -11.05 14.05
N LEU A 51 4.92 -10.12 14.23
CA LEU A 51 4.83 -8.76 13.68
C LEU A 51 4.67 -8.78 12.15
N TRP A 52 5.35 -9.71 11.47
CA TRP A 52 5.19 -9.90 10.03
C TRP A 52 3.80 -10.36 9.63
N ARG A 53 3.15 -11.26 10.38
CA ARG A 53 1.78 -11.68 10.06
C ARG A 53 0.81 -10.50 10.17
N ASP A 54 0.93 -9.72 11.25
CA ASP A 54 0.09 -8.54 11.47
C ASP A 54 0.35 -7.49 10.38
N TRP A 55 1.62 -7.22 10.07
CA TRP A 55 2.03 -6.33 8.99
C TRP A 55 1.50 -6.80 7.63
N MET A 56 1.59 -8.09 7.30
CA MET A 56 1.08 -8.63 6.04
C MET A 56 -0.43 -8.44 5.87
N VAL A 57 -1.20 -8.53 6.95
CA VAL A 57 -2.63 -8.23 6.94
C VAL A 57 -2.85 -6.74 6.68
N ALA A 58 -2.16 -5.86 7.41
CA ALA A 58 -2.24 -4.42 7.25
C ALA A 58 -1.81 -3.97 5.83
N HIS A 59 -0.70 -4.48 5.30
CA HIS A 59 -0.18 -4.19 3.96
C HIS A 59 -1.17 -4.56 2.86
N ARG A 60 -1.84 -5.71 2.98
CA ARG A 60 -2.89 -6.11 2.02
C ARG A 60 -4.09 -5.18 2.08
N LEU A 61 -4.57 -4.87 3.29
CA LEU A 61 -5.69 -3.95 3.51
C LEU A 61 -5.37 -2.54 3.01
N CYS A 62 -4.14 -2.06 3.23
CA CYS A 62 -3.66 -0.77 2.74
C CYS A 62 -3.71 -0.74 1.21
N GLY A 63 -3.17 -1.76 0.55
CA GLY A 63 -3.24 -1.88 -0.91
C GLY A 63 -4.67 -1.93 -1.46
N GLU A 64 -5.60 -2.58 -0.76
CA GLU A 64 -7.03 -2.59 -1.13
C GLU A 64 -7.70 -1.22 -0.93
N ALA A 65 -7.44 -0.57 0.20
CA ALA A 65 -7.95 0.75 0.54
C ALA A 65 -7.45 1.81 -0.45
N CYS A 66 -6.16 1.78 -0.80
CA CYS A 66 -5.55 2.64 -1.80
C CYS A 66 -6.20 2.48 -3.18
N ARG A 67 -6.36 1.24 -3.67
CA ARG A 67 -7.07 0.98 -4.93
C ARG A 67 -8.52 1.48 -4.91
N ARG A 68 -9.20 1.32 -3.76
CA ARG A 68 -10.58 1.79 -3.58
C ARG A 68 -10.66 3.31 -3.62
N GLN A 69 -9.75 3.99 -2.91
CA GLN A 69 -9.62 5.45 -2.87
C GLN A 69 -9.33 5.99 -4.29
N GLN A 70 -8.37 5.43 -5.01
CA GLN A 70 -7.99 5.87 -6.36
C GLN A 70 -9.13 5.70 -7.37
N LYS A 71 -9.91 4.62 -7.25
CA LYS A 71 -11.10 4.41 -8.07
C LYS A 71 -12.14 5.52 -7.85
N LEU A 72 -12.39 5.88 -6.60
CA LEU A 72 -13.32 6.96 -6.26
C LEU A 72 -12.80 8.33 -6.68
N GLU A 73 -11.49 8.56 -6.55
CA GLU A 73 -10.85 9.78 -7.04
C GLU A 73 -11.04 9.93 -8.54
N THR A 74 -10.77 8.85 -9.28
CA THR A 74 -10.93 8.80 -10.73
C THR A 74 -12.38 9.07 -11.13
N GLU A 75 -13.35 8.54 -10.38
CA GLU A 75 -14.78 8.80 -10.62
C GLU A 75 -15.13 10.28 -10.45
N LEU A 76 -14.69 10.92 -9.37
CA LEU A 76 -14.91 12.34 -9.16
C LEU A 76 -14.19 13.21 -10.19
N ILE A 77 -12.95 12.88 -10.54
CA ILE A 77 -12.20 13.61 -11.57
C ILE A 77 -12.88 13.47 -12.94
N ARG A 78 -13.44 12.30 -13.27
CA ARG A 78 -14.21 12.11 -14.52
C ARG A 78 -15.49 12.94 -14.53
N GLU A 79 -16.16 13.07 -13.38
CA GLU A 79 -17.39 13.88 -13.27
C GLU A 79 -17.12 15.39 -13.38
N PHE A 80 -16.06 15.89 -12.72
CA PHE A 80 -15.80 17.34 -12.61
C PHE A 80 -14.67 17.86 -13.51
N GLY A 81 -13.90 16.98 -14.15
CA GLY A 81 -12.71 17.31 -14.95
C GLY A 81 -11.49 17.78 -14.14
N SER A 82 -11.66 18.14 -12.87
CA SER A 82 -10.60 18.57 -11.96
C SER A 82 -11.09 18.64 -10.52
N PHE A 83 -10.15 18.81 -9.58
CA PHE A 83 -10.47 19.22 -8.21
C PHE A 83 -11.13 20.61 -8.14
N PRO A 84 -11.81 20.94 -7.03
CA PRO A 84 -12.47 22.23 -6.86
C PRO A 84 -11.52 23.42 -6.97
N ARG A 85 -11.85 24.34 -7.87
CA ARG A 85 -11.01 25.50 -8.21
C ARG A 85 -11.85 26.66 -8.71
N ALA A 86 -11.30 27.87 -8.60
CA ALA A 86 -11.89 29.10 -9.14
C ALA A 86 -10.98 29.70 -10.21
N LYS A 87 -11.58 30.28 -11.24
CA LYS A 87 -10.86 31.11 -12.20
C LYS A 87 -10.58 32.47 -11.57
N VAL A 88 -9.33 32.90 -11.59
CA VAL A 88 -8.91 34.23 -11.16
C VAL A 88 -8.36 34.97 -12.38
N PRO A 89 -8.98 36.10 -12.79
CA PRO A 89 -8.45 36.91 -13.89
C PRO A 89 -7.14 37.58 -13.47
N LEU A 90 -6.12 37.57 -14.34
CA LEU A 90 -4.84 38.25 -14.09
C LEU A 90 -4.90 39.74 -14.48
N SER A 91 -5.55 40.03 -15.61
CA SER A 91 -5.92 41.35 -16.14
C SER A 91 -6.93 41.12 -17.28
N GLU A 92 -7.51 42.18 -17.84
CA GLU A 92 -8.51 42.05 -18.92
C GLU A 92 -7.97 41.29 -20.15
N ASP A 93 -6.66 41.37 -20.42
CA ASP A 93 -6.05 40.77 -21.63
C ASP A 93 -5.05 39.62 -21.35
N CYS A 94 -4.65 39.37 -20.09
CA CYS A 94 -3.62 38.37 -19.77
C CYS A 94 -4.17 36.98 -19.39
N GLY A 95 -5.48 36.75 -19.56
CA GLY A 95 -6.11 35.46 -19.28
C GLY A 95 -6.39 35.21 -17.79
N PHE A 96 -6.40 33.93 -17.40
CA PHE A 96 -6.78 33.52 -16.05
C PHE A 96 -5.83 32.47 -15.46
N ILE A 97 -5.75 32.44 -14.14
CA ILE A 97 -5.09 31.38 -13.37
C ILE A 97 -6.15 30.63 -12.55
N TRP A 98 -5.94 29.34 -12.35
CA TRP A 98 -6.73 28.54 -11.42
C TRP A 98 -6.22 28.72 -9.98
N ALA A 99 -7.12 29.10 -9.08
CA ALA A 99 -6.87 29.08 -7.65
C ALA A 99 -7.62 27.92 -6.98
N TYR A 100 -6.91 27.16 -6.15
CA TYR A 100 -7.42 26.01 -5.40
C TYR A 100 -7.72 26.37 -3.93
N SER A 101 -7.27 27.53 -3.47
CA SER A 101 -7.50 28.02 -2.11
C SER A 101 -7.79 29.51 -2.03
N GLY A 102 -8.45 29.94 -0.94
CA GLY A 102 -8.65 31.36 -0.66
C GLY A 102 -7.33 32.13 -0.52
N ARG A 103 -6.30 31.49 0.06
CA ARG A 103 -4.96 32.07 0.19
C ARG A 103 -4.29 32.29 -1.17
N GLU A 104 -4.49 31.39 -2.12
CA GLU A 104 -4.02 31.59 -3.50
C GLU A 104 -4.78 32.73 -4.18
N ILE A 105 -6.10 32.84 -3.97
CA ILE A 105 -6.88 33.98 -4.47
C ILE A 105 -6.31 35.30 -3.92
N ASP A 106 -6.00 35.38 -2.62
CA ASP A 106 -5.43 36.59 -2.02
C ASP A 106 -4.04 36.93 -2.58
N ARG A 107 -3.23 35.90 -2.87
CA ARG A 107 -1.91 36.09 -3.49
C ARG A 107 -2.00 36.56 -4.94
N LEU A 108 -2.99 36.06 -5.69
CA LEU A 108 -3.21 36.41 -7.08
C LEU A 108 -3.89 37.77 -7.25
N LEU A 109 -4.65 38.20 -6.24
CA LEU A 109 -5.33 39.49 -6.19
C LEU A 109 -4.89 40.27 -4.94
N PRO A 110 -3.66 40.80 -4.90
CA PRO A 110 -3.11 41.42 -3.69
C PRO A 110 -3.63 42.83 -3.44
N ASN A 111 -4.11 43.54 -4.46
CA ASN A 111 -4.43 44.97 -4.35
C ASN A 111 -5.83 45.21 -3.76
N THR A 112 -6.06 46.38 -3.16
CA THR A 112 -7.32 46.70 -2.46
C THR A 112 -8.48 46.95 -3.43
N ASP A 113 -8.19 47.49 -4.61
CA ASP A 113 -9.15 47.70 -5.71
C ASP A 113 -9.71 46.39 -6.28
N GLN A 114 -9.07 45.25 -5.99
CA GLN A 114 -9.48 43.91 -6.43
C GLN A 114 -10.45 43.20 -5.45
N ASP A 115 -11.02 43.92 -4.47
CA ASP A 115 -11.91 43.35 -3.45
C ASP A 115 -13.11 42.60 -4.01
N GLU A 116 -13.75 43.17 -5.04
CA GLU A 116 -14.87 42.53 -5.74
C GLU A 116 -14.44 41.22 -6.40
N MET A 117 -13.31 41.25 -7.12
CA MET A 117 -12.76 40.07 -7.79
C MET A 117 -12.41 38.97 -6.79
N ARG A 118 -11.82 39.32 -5.63
CA ARG A 118 -11.56 38.36 -4.54
C ARG A 118 -12.84 37.72 -4.06
N ARG A 119 -13.89 38.51 -3.83
CA ARG A 119 -15.18 38.01 -3.35
C ARG A 119 -15.83 37.06 -4.36
N GLN A 120 -15.83 37.42 -5.65
CA GLN A 120 -16.35 36.60 -6.72
C GLN A 120 -15.58 35.29 -6.88
N ALA A 121 -14.24 35.34 -6.90
CA ALA A 121 -13.40 34.15 -6.99
C ALA A 121 -13.61 33.21 -5.78
N ARG A 122 -13.74 33.78 -4.57
CA ARG A 122 -14.05 33.00 -3.36
C ARG A 122 -15.42 32.35 -3.41
N ALA A 123 -16.43 33.08 -3.89
CA ALA A 123 -17.78 32.55 -4.08
C ALA A 123 -17.80 31.40 -5.11
N ALA A 124 -17.10 31.57 -6.24
CA ALA A 124 -16.94 30.53 -7.25
C ALA A 124 -16.22 29.28 -6.69
N LEU A 125 -15.14 29.48 -5.91
CA LEU A 125 -14.43 28.38 -5.25
C LEU A 125 -15.33 27.65 -4.24
N ALA A 126 -16.11 28.41 -3.46
CA ALA A 126 -17.04 27.85 -2.48
C ALA A 126 -18.16 27.03 -3.17
N ALA A 127 -18.72 27.53 -4.27
CA ALA A 127 -19.71 26.81 -5.07
C ALA A 127 -19.13 25.50 -5.64
N SER A 128 -17.94 25.57 -6.26
CA SER A 128 -17.25 24.38 -6.79
C SER A 128 -16.97 23.34 -5.69
N ARG A 129 -16.53 23.79 -4.51
CA ARG A 129 -16.31 22.90 -3.34
C ARG A 129 -17.61 22.32 -2.81
N SER A 130 -18.71 23.05 -2.85
CA SER A 130 -20.03 22.57 -2.41
C SER A 130 -20.52 21.43 -3.29
N GLU A 131 -20.43 21.58 -4.62
CA GLU A 131 -20.81 20.54 -5.57
C GLU A 131 -19.92 19.30 -5.43
N TRP A 132 -18.61 19.50 -5.30
CA TRP A 132 -17.69 18.39 -5.03
C TRP A 132 -18.03 17.67 -3.73
N LYS A 133 -18.29 18.40 -2.62
CA LYS A 133 -18.70 17.78 -1.35
C LYS A 133 -20.01 17.02 -1.47
N LYS A 134 -20.93 17.48 -2.32
CA LYS A 134 -22.20 16.80 -2.56
C LYS A 134 -21.99 15.49 -3.32
N ALA A 135 -21.15 15.49 -4.35
CA ALA A 135 -20.75 14.28 -5.06
C ALA A 135 -19.93 13.33 -4.17
N ASP A 136 -18.99 13.86 -3.39
CA ASP A 136 -18.20 13.12 -2.41
C ASP A 136 -19.09 12.41 -1.38
N ARG A 137 -20.14 13.07 -0.84
CA ARG A 137 -21.12 12.40 0.03
C ARG A 137 -21.84 11.23 -0.64
N ARG A 138 -22.02 11.28 -1.96
CA ARG A 138 -22.66 10.21 -2.75
C ARG A 138 -21.70 9.05 -3.02
N VAL A 139 -20.46 9.34 -3.42
CA VAL A 139 -19.49 8.31 -3.84
C VAL A 139 -18.60 7.79 -2.70
N GLY A 140 -18.42 8.60 -1.66
CA GLY A 140 -17.69 8.27 -0.44
C GLY A 140 -16.17 8.42 -0.53
N TYR A 141 -15.64 9.31 -1.37
CA TYR A 141 -14.20 9.48 -1.58
C TYR A 141 -13.46 9.88 -0.31
N THR A 142 -13.90 10.94 0.38
CA THR A 142 -13.23 11.44 1.59
C THR A 142 -13.27 10.41 2.72
N ARG A 143 -14.34 9.63 2.84
CA ARG A 143 -14.40 8.51 3.79
C ARG A 143 -13.40 7.41 3.43
N ALA A 144 -13.31 7.03 2.16
CA ALA A 144 -12.38 6.01 1.71
C ALA A 144 -10.92 6.47 1.87
N LYS A 145 -10.64 7.74 1.60
CA LYS A 145 -9.33 8.35 1.82
C LYS A 145 -8.94 8.31 3.30
N LYS A 146 -9.85 8.70 4.20
CA LYS A 146 -9.58 8.63 5.64
C LYS A 146 -9.32 7.20 6.12
N ALA A 147 -10.11 6.23 5.65
CA ALA A 147 -9.90 4.83 6.01
C ALA A 147 -8.56 4.28 5.48
N GLU A 148 -8.15 4.72 4.29
CA GLU A 148 -6.85 4.38 3.73
C GLU A 148 -5.70 4.97 4.55
N GLU A 149 -5.78 6.25 4.93
CA GLU A 149 -4.83 6.90 5.83
C GLU A 149 -4.71 6.15 7.18
N GLU A 150 -5.85 5.79 7.81
CA GLU A 150 -5.86 5.04 9.07
C GLU A 150 -5.22 3.65 8.96
N ILE A 151 -5.42 2.95 7.84
CA ILE A 151 -4.81 1.64 7.60
C ILE A 151 -3.31 1.78 7.30
N ALA A 152 -2.93 2.81 6.55
CA ALA A 152 -1.52 3.11 6.24
C ALA A 152 -0.73 3.44 7.52
N ASP A 153 -1.32 4.21 8.45
CA ASP A 153 -0.71 4.49 9.75
C ASP A 153 -0.43 3.20 10.56
N VAL A 154 -1.38 2.26 10.56
CA VAL A 154 -1.24 0.96 11.22
C VAL A 154 -0.16 0.10 10.54
N GLU A 155 -0.17 0.05 9.20
CA GLU A 155 0.85 -0.66 8.43
C GLU A 155 2.26 -0.09 8.72
N GLU A 156 2.40 1.24 8.72
CA GLU A 156 3.68 1.91 8.99
C GLU A 156 4.17 1.63 10.41
N ALA A 157 3.28 1.67 11.41
CA ALA A 157 3.63 1.32 12.79
C ALA A 157 4.15 -0.13 12.91
N LEU A 158 3.42 -1.09 12.32
CA LEU A 158 3.82 -2.50 12.30
C LEU A 158 5.13 -2.72 11.55
N ALA A 159 5.34 -2.02 10.44
CA ALA A 159 6.60 -2.07 9.69
C ALA A 159 7.77 -1.59 10.56
N LYS A 160 7.61 -0.46 11.25
CA LYS A 160 8.65 0.07 12.16
C LYS A 160 8.99 -0.92 13.27
N GLU A 161 7.98 -1.51 13.90
CA GLU A 161 8.18 -2.53 14.94
C GLU A 161 8.89 -3.78 14.40
N LEU A 162 8.46 -4.29 13.24
CA LEU A 162 9.06 -5.44 12.56
C LEU A 162 10.55 -5.23 12.25
N TRP A 163 10.89 -4.04 11.72
CA TRP A 163 12.26 -3.67 11.38
C TRP A 163 13.14 -3.41 12.59
N SER A 164 12.55 -2.96 13.71
CA SER A 164 13.28 -2.71 14.96
C SER A 164 13.52 -3.97 15.79
N ALA A 165 12.66 -4.99 15.64
CA ALA A 165 12.82 -6.26 16.33
C ALA A 165 14.12 -6.98 15.91
N VAL A 166 14.55 -7.99 16.65
CA VAL A 166 15.70 -8.83 16.28
C VAL A 166 15.19 -10.23 15.95
N PRO A 167 15.45 -10.77 14.74
CA PRO A 167 15.05 -12.12 14.39
C PRO A 167 15.78 -13.12 15.28
N GLN A 168 15.05 -14.10 15.78
CA GLN A 168 15.59 -15.15 16.66
C GLN A 168 15.67 -16.50 15.95
N SER A 169 15.25 -16.56 14.69
CA SER A 169 15.19 -17.76 13.87
C SER A 169 15.45 -17.47 12.38
N VAL A 170 15.75 -18.51 11.61
CA VAL A 170 15.86 -18.43 10.14
C VAL A 170 14.52 -18.00 9.52
N ALA A 171 13.39 -18.43 10.11
CA ALA A 171 12.06 -17.97 9.73
C ALA A 171 11.90 -16.46 9.91
N GLY A 172 12.36 -15.90 11.03
CA GLY A 172 12.38 -14.46 11.30
C GLY A 172 13.19 -13.67 10.27
N VAL A 173 14.36 -14.19 9.87
CA VAL A 173 15.18 -13.57 8.81
C VAL A 173 14.47 -13.64 7.45
N ALA A 174 13.87 -14.79 7.12
CA ALA A 174 13.14 -14.98 5.87
C ALA A 174 11.96 -14.01 5.76
N VAL A 175 11.14 -13.87 6.80
CA VAL A 175 9.97 -12.97 6.77
C VAL A 175 10.38 -11.49 6.73
N ARG A 176 11.52 -11.11 7.34
CA ARG A 176 12.08 -9.76 7.21
C ARG A 176 12.55 -9.45 5.80
N LEU A 177 13.24 -10.39 5.15
CA LEU A 177 13.62 -10.23 3.76
C LEU A 177 12.38 -10.18 2.85
N HIS A 178 11.37 -10.97 3.15
CA HIS A 178 10.08 -10.91 2.46
C HIS A 178 9.39 -9.54 2.64
N SER A 179 9.37 -8.96 3.84
CA SER A 179 8.77 -7.62 4.02
C SER A 179 9.52 -6.55 3.22
N LEU A 180 10.86 -6.63 3.13
CA LEU A 180 11.63 -5.72 2.27
C LEU A 180 11.21 -5.85 0.80
N LEU A 181 11.13 -7.09 0.30
CA LEU A 181 10.80 -7.35 -1.11
C LEU A 181 9.37 -6.93 -1.44
N GLU A 182 8.41 -7.12 -0.54
CA GLU A 182 7.03 -6.66 -0.77
C GLU A 182 6.90 -5.14 -0.78
N THR A 183 7.71 -4.42 0.01
CA THR A 183 7.68 -2.95 0.06
C THR A 183 8.41 -2.31 -1.12
N GLU A 184 9.63 -2.78 -1.43
CA GLU A 184 10.54 -2.09 -2.37
C GLU A 184 10.48 -2.63 -3.80
N ASP A 185 10.17 -3.92 -3.97
CA ASP A 185 10.02 -4.58 -5.27
C ASP A 185 8.63 -5.24 -5.37
N PRO A 186 7.54 -4.46 -5.20
CA PRO A 186 6.21 -5.02 -5.23
C PRO A 186 5.97 -5.68 -6.58
N ARG A 187 5.53 -6.94 -6.53
CA ARG A 187 5.28 -7.82 -7.70
C ARG A 187 6.54 -8.30 -8.42
N SER A 188 7.72 -8.08 -7.85
CA SER A 188 8.97 -8.59 -8.42
C SER A 188 9.24 -8.05 -9.83
N ALA A 189 9.02 -6.73 -10.00
CA ALA A 189 9.12 -6.04 -11.27
C ALA A 189 10.56 -5.62 -11.61
N LEU A 190 11.45 -5.55 -10.61
CA LEU A 190 12.80 -5.06 -10.78
C LEU A 190 13.75 -6.21 -11.17
N GLU A 191 14.21 -6.26 -12.41
CA GLU A 191 15.04 -7.39 -12.89
C GLU A 191 16.54 -7.18 -12.77
N GLU A 192 16.97 -5.96 -12.41
CA GLU A 192 18.38 -5.63 -12.22
C GLU A 192 18.88 -6.01 -10.82
N ALA A 193 20.18 -6.22 -10.68
CA ALA A 193 20.79 -6.49 -9.38
C ALA A 193 20.48 -5.35 -8.38
N PRO A 194 20.20 -5.65 -7.10
CA PRO A 194 20.33 -6.95 -6.44
C PRO A 194 19.00 -7.77 -6.35
N TRP A 195 17.95 -7.36 -7.05
CA TRP A 195 16.59 -7.88 -6.81
C TRP A 195 16.42 -9.38 -7.12
N PRO A 196 16.94 -9.92 -8.24
CA PRO A 196 16.95 -11.36 -8.46
C PRO A 196 17.68 -12.14 -7.37
N GLU A 197 18.84 -11.65 -6.91
CA GLU A 197 19.66 -12.29 -5.88
C GLU A 197 18.96 -12.32 -4.52
N LEU A 198 18.32 -11.21 -4.13
CA LEU A 198 17.54 -11.14 -2.88
C LEU A 198 16.36 -12.12 -2.89
N ARG A 199 15.68 -12.30 -4.03
CA ARG A 199 14.61 -13.30 -4.18
C ARG A 199 15.14 -14.73 -4.12
N MET A 200 16.31 -15.00 -4.71
CA MET A 200 16.97 -16.31 -4.58
C MET A 200 17.32 -16.61 -3.13
N ILE A 201 17.92 -15.66 -2.42
CA ILE A 201 18.25 -15.80 -0.98
C ILE A 201 16.98 -16.08 -0.17
N LEU A 202 15.87 -15.38 -0.44
CA LEU A 202 14.60 -15.66 0.22
C LEU A 202 14.12 -17.09 -0.05
N ALA A 203 14.17 -17.55 -1.30
CA ALA A 203 13.78 -18.90 -1.67
C ALA A 203 14.66 -19.98 -0.98
N ASP A 204 15.96 -19.71 -0.85
CA ASP A 204 16.91 -20.56 -0.14
C ASP A 204 16.58 -20.63 1.36
N LEU A 205 16.39 -19.49 2.01
CA LEU A 205 16.00 -19.41 3.42
C LEU A 205 14.69 -20.17 3.67
N VAL A 206 13.72 -20.02 2.76
CA VAL A 206 12.43 -20.71 2.83
C VAL A 206 12.61 -22.22 2.77
N ARG A 207 13.44 -22.71 1.85
CA ARG A 207 13.76 -24.13 1.69
C ARG A 207 14.48 -24.70 2.91
N VAL A 208 15.44 -23.97 3.49
CA VAL A 208 16.14 -24.39 4.70
C VAL A 208 15.18 -24.49 5.90
N CYS A 209 14.25 -23.55 6.04
CA CYS A 209 13.24 -23.58 7.10
C CYS A 209 12.26 -24.76 7.00
N ALA A 210 11.90 -25.19 5.77
CA ALA A 210 10.91 -26.25 5.56
C ALA A 210 11.41 -27.68 5.88
N GLY A 211 12.72 -27.87 6.04
CA GLY A 211 13.35 -29.19 6.21
C GLY A 211 13.28 -30.07 4.96
N PRO A 212 14.01 -31.20 4.91
CA PRO A 212 13.91 -32.15 3.81
C PRO A 212 12.51 -32.80 3.79
N PRO A 213 11.91 -33.04 2.60
CA PRO A 213 10.65 -33.76 2.52
C PRO A 213 10.83 -35.16 3.10
N ALA A 214 9.97 -35.55 4.05
CA ALA A 214 9.98 -36.89 4.63
C ALA A 214 9.87 -37.94 3.52
N MET A 215 10.96 -38.67 3.31
CA MET A 215 11.03 -39.77 2.35
C MET A 215 10.08 -40.86 2.83
N GLN A 216 8.89 -40.95 2.22
CA GLN A 216 7.97 -42.06 2.46
C GLN A 216 8.62 -43.33 1.93
N VAL A 217 9.14 -44.14 2.84
CA VAL A 217 9.53 -45.53 2.57
C VAL A 217 8.23 -46.30 2.38
N LYS A 218 7.92 -46.65 1.13
CA LYS A 218 6.92 -47.69 0.84
C LYS A 218 7.57 -49.03 1.13
N GLU A 219 7.00 -49.75 2.10
CA GLU A 219 7.15 -51.21 2.22
C GLU A 219 6.48 -51.94 1.05
#